data_AF-A0A966AT82-F1
#
_entry.id   AF-A0A966AT82-F1
#
_cell.length_a   1.000
_cell.length_b   1.000
_cell.length_c   1.000
_cell.angle_alpha   90.00
_cell.angle_beta   90.00
_cell.angle_gamma   90.00
#
_symmetry.space_group_name_H-M   'P 1'
#
loop_
_entity.id
_entity.type
_entity.pdbx_description
1 polymer ?
#
loop_
_entity_poly.entity_id
_entity_poly.type
_entity_poly.pdbx_seq_one_letter_code
_entity_poly.pdbx_strand_id
1 'polypeptide(L)' 'MSEAKKPLLEVKDLKTWFPIRSGIFSKVTGQVKAVDGVSFSLGRKETLGLVGESGCGKTTVGRS' A
#
# COMPACT_ATOMS: atom_id res chain seq x y z
N MET A 1 32.52 -9.95 -8.90
CA MET A 1 31.30 -9.19 -9.25
C MET A 1 30.40 -9.21 -8.04
N SER A 2 30.25 -8.08 -7.35
CA SER A 2 29.34 -7.97 -6.20
C SER A 2 27.92 -8.21 -6.68
N GLU A 3 27.28 -9.25 -6.18
CA GLU A 3 25.83 -9.44 -6.30
C GLU A 3 25.17 -8.18 -5.73
N ALA A 4 24.66 -7.31 -6.60
CA ALA A 4 23.89 -6.15 -6.16
C ALA A 4 22.76 -6.70 -5.29
N LYS A 5 22.85 -6.42 -3.98
CA LYS A 5 22.09 -7.07 -2.91
C LYS A 5 20.60 -7.10 -3.28
N LYS A 6 20.12 -8.24 -3.80
CA LYS A 6 18.73 -8.38 -4.26
C LYS A 6 17.82 -8.04 -3.08
N PRO A 7 16.82 -7.16 -3.26
CA PRO A 7 15.93 -6.80 -2.17
C PRO A 7 15.21 -8.06 -1.67
N LEU A 8 15.00 -8.13 -0.35
CA LEU A 8 14.22 -9.19 0.28
C LEU A 8 12.74 -9.04 -0.06
N LEU A 9 12.26 -7.79 -0.12
CA LEU A 9 10.91 -7.43 -0.52
C LEU A 9 10.99 -6.32 -1.57
N GLU A 10 10.24 -6.44 -2.64
CA GLU A 10 10.08 -5.40 -3.65
C GLU A 10 8.58 -5.21 -3.90
N VAL A 11 8.09 -4.00 -3.62
CA VAL A 11 6.70 -3.58 -3.84
C VAL A 11 6.70 -2.55 -4.95
N LYS A 12 5.87 -2.77 -5.98
CA LYS A 12 5.74 -1.91 -7.15
C LYS A 12 4.29 -1.55 -7.38
N ASP A 13 4.02 -0.25 -7.54
CA ASP A 13 2.71 0.33 -7.88
C ASP A 13 1.55 -0.24 -7.02
N LEU A 14 1.78 -0.39 -5.71
CA LEU A 14 0.77 -0.92 -4.80
C LEU A 14 -0.45 0.00 -4.76
N LYS A 15 -1.63 -0.59 -5.01
CA LYS A 15 -2.92 0.10 -5.04
C LYS A 15 -3.94 -0.70 -4.23
N THR A 16 -4.55 -0.03 -3.26
CA THR A 16 -5.60 -0.61 -2.41
C THR A 16 -6.76 0.36 -2.33
N TRP A 17 -7.83 0.05 -3.06
CA TRP A 17 -9.00 0.91 -3.21
C TRP A 17 -10.25 0.22 -2.64
N PHE A 18 -11.00 0.93 -1.80
CA PHE A 18 -12.19 0.39 -1.15
C PHE A 18 -13.47 0.93 -1.81
N PRO A 19 -14.47 0.09 -2.11
CA PRO A 19 -15.70 0.55 -2.75
C PRO A 19 -16.55 1.39 -1.79
N ILE A 20 -17.03 2.54 -2.28
CA ILE A 20 -18.07 3.33 -1.63
C ILE A 20 -19.41 2.80 -2.14
N ARG A 21 -20.25 2.29 -1.24
CA ARG A 21 -21.61 1.82 -1.55
C ARG A 21 -22.63 2.80 -1.00
N SER A 22 -23.66 3.12 -1.79
CA SER A 22 -24.72 4.04 -1.39
C SER A 22 -26.09 3.64 -1.98
N GLY A 23 -27.15 4.20 -1.40
CA GLY A 23 -28.54 3.98 -1.78
C GLY A 23 -29.17 2.70 -1.25
N ILE A 24 -30.48 2.57 -1.47
CA ILE A 24 -31.34 1.48 -0.96
C ILE A 24 -30.88 0.10 -1.48
N PHE A 25 -30.22 0.06 -2.64
CA PHE A 25 -29.70 -1.15 -3.28
C PHE A 25 -28.18 -1.34 -3.12
N SER A 26 -27.50 -0.58 -2.24
CA SER A 26 -26.06 -0.69 -1.98
C SER A 26 -25.18 -0.68 -3.24
N LYS A 27 -25.54 0.15 -4.23
CA LYS A 27 -24.80 0.26 -5.48
C LYS A 27 -23.42 0.89 -5.22
N VAL A 28 -22.39 0.41 -5.92
CA VAL A 28 -21.06 1.04 -5.89
C VAL A 28 -21.14 2.38 -6.63
N THR A 29 -20.87 3.46 -5.92
CA THR A 29 -20.93 4.84 -6.43
C THR A 29 -19.56 5.50 -6.54
N GLY A 30 -18.52 4.88 -5.97
CA GLY A 30 -17.15 5.40 -6.02
C GLY A 30 -16.17 4.47 -5.34
N GLN A 31 -14.92 4.93 -5.21
CA GLN A 31 -13.86 4.22 -4.51
C GLN A 31 -13.03 5.17 -3.65
N VAL A 32 -12.73 4.77 -2.42
CA VAL A 32 -11.72 5.41 -1.58
C VAL A 32 -10.37 4.83 -1.94
N LYS A 33 -9.47 5.66 -2.45
CA LYS A 33 -8.10 5.28 -2.75
C LYS A 33 -7.24 5.35 -1.47
N ALA A 34 -7.21 4.25 -0.71
CA ALA A 34 -6.45 4.23 0.55
C ALA A 34 -4.93 4.07 0.33
N VAL A 35 -4.53 3.45 -0.78
CA VAL A 35 -3.16 3.40 -1.29
C VAL A 35 -3.23 3.56 -2.81
N ASP A 36 -2.44 4.47 -3.39
CA ASP A 36 -2.42 4.69 -4.84
C ASP A 36 -0.98 4.87 -5.35
N GLY A 37 -0.37 3.77 -5.81
CA GLY A 37 0.92 3.79 -6.49
C GLY A 37 2.15 3.79 -5.57
N VAL A 38 2.07 3.13 -4.41
CA VAL A 38 3.20 3.04 -3.48
C VAL A 38 4.22 2.00 -3.98
N SER A 39 5.48 2.42 -4.10
CA SER A 39 6.59 1.54 -4.51
C SER A 39 7.76 1.68 -3.54
N PHE A 40 8.28 0.56 -3.05
CA PHE A 40 9.45 0.53 -2.17
C PHE A 40 10.13 -0.85 -2.21
N SER A 41 11.38 -0.89 -1.75
CA SER A 41 12.12 -2.14 -1.59
C SER A 41 12.71 -2.22 -0.19
N LEU A 42 12.77 -3.43 0.37
CA LEU A 42 13.41 -3.70 1.65
C LEU A 42 14.51 -4.74 1.45
N GLY A 43 15.74 -4.40 1.81
CA GLY A 43 16.87 -5.32 1.79
C GLY A 43 16.85 -6.29 2.97
N ARG A 44 17.70 -7.32 2.88
CA ARG A 44 17.91 -8.23 4.02
C ARG A 44 18.45 -7.46 5.22
N LYS A 45 17.88 -7.75 6.41
CA LYS A 45 18.23 -7.16 7.72
C LYS A 45 17.95 -5.66 7.83
N GLU A 46 17.06 -5.12 6.98
CA GLU A 46 16.59 -3.74 7.08
C GLU A 46 15.23 -3.67 7.77
N THR A 47 14.97 -2.56 8.44
CA THR A 47 13.69 -2.26 9.09
C THR A 47 13.08 -1.04 8.41
N LEU A 48 11.86 -1.17 7.90
CA LEU A 48 11.08 -0.07 7.32
C LEU A 48 10.04 0.43 8.33
N GLY A 49 10.09 1.73 8.65
CA GLY A 49 9.05 2.41 9.42
C GLY A 49 8.13 3.22 8.52
N LEU A 50 6.83 2.96 8.58
CA LEU A 50 5.78 3.76 7.91
C LEU A 50 5.18 4.75 8.92
N VAL A 51 5.36 6.05 8.67
CA VAL A 51 4.88 7.15 9.54
C VAL A 51 4.00 8.13 8.78
N GLY A 52 3.19 8.90 9.50
CA GLY A 52 2.25 9.88 8.93
C GLY A 52 0.99 10.07 9.77
N GLU A 53 0.16 11.03 9.38
CA GLU A 53 -1.08 11.42 10.06
C GLU A 53 -2.12 10.30 10.13
N SER A 54 -3.10 10.42 11.04
CA SER A 54 -4.20 9.46 11.11
C SER A 54 -4.93 9.38 9.76
N GLY A 55 -5.19 8.15 9.28
CA GLY A 55 -5.90 7.93 8.02
C GLY A 55 -5.06 7.99 6.73
N CYS A 56 -3.76 8.27 6.77
CA CYS A 56 -2.94 8.38 5.55
C CYS A 56 -2.61 7.04 4.84
N GLY A 57 -3.15 5.91 5.28
CA GLY A 57 -2.97 4.61 4.60
C GLY A 57 -1.84 3.71 5.12
N LYS A 58 -1.14 4.07 6.21
CA LYS A 58 -0.06 3.23 6.80
C LYS A 58 -0.46 1.77 7.05
N THR A 59 -1.57 1.57 7.75
CA THR A 59 -2.10 0.22 8.05
C THR A 59 -2.54 -0.51 6.79
N THR A 60 -3.03 0.23 5.79
CA THR A 60 -3.44 -0.34 4.51
C THR A 60 -2.23 -0.86 3.72
N VAL A 61 -1.14 -0.09 3.66
CA VAL A 61 0.12 -0.50 3.04
C VAL A 61 0.69 -1.76 3.71
N GLY A 62 0.67 -1.84 5.04
CA GLY A 62 1.18 -3.01 5.76
C GLY A 62 0.32 -4.28 5.68
N ARG A 63 -0.95 -4.16 5.25
CA ARG A 63 -1.90 -5.28 5.15
C ARG A 63 -2.11 -5.82 3.72
N SER A 64 -1.70 -5.06 2.71
CA SER A 64 -1.90 -5.40 1.29
C SER A 64 -0.71 -6.18 0.77
#